data_AF-A0A6B2G4P9-F1
#
_entry.id   AF-A0A6B2G4P9-F1
#
_cell.length_a   1.000
_cell.length_b   1.000
_cell.length_c   1.000
_cell.angle_alpha   90.00
_cell.angle_beta   90.00
_cell.angle_gamma   90.00
#
_symmetry.space_group_name_H-M   'P 1'
#
loop_
_entity.id
_entity.type
_entity.pdbx_description
1 polymer ?
#
loop_
_entity_poly.entity_id
_entity_poly.type
_entity_poly.pdbx_seq_one_letter_code
_entity_poly.pdbx_strand_id
1 'polypeptide(L)'
;EINKEVYDFLSSVSNKYGLGFWKPGSGIIHQIVFENYAYPGLLLIGTDSHTPNGGGLGGICIGVGGADAVDVMAGLPWELKCPKIIGVYLHGEISGWTSPKDIILRVAKMLTVKGGTDAIIEYHGPGVESISCTGMGTICNMGAEIGATTSTFPFTKKMEEYLIATGRSGMRKISKL
;
A
#
# COMPACT_ATOMS: atom_id res chain seq x y z
N GLU A 1 -23.46 12.89 -14.66
CA GLU A 1 -23.61 13.24 -16.10
C GLU A 1 -22.31 13.73 -16.72
N ILE A 2 -21.58 14.66 -16.09
CA ILE A 2 -20.33 15.25 -16.63
C ILE A 2 -19.30 14.19 -17.11
N ASN A 3 -19.01 13.18 -16.29
CA ASN A 3 -17.99 12.16 -16.62
C ASN A 3 -18.56 10.89 -17.28
N LYS A 4 -19.80 10.95 -17.82
CA LYS A 4 -20.50 9.76 -18.32
C LYS A 4 -19.72 9.03 -19.40
N GLU A 5 -19.20 9.75 -20.39
CA GLU A 5 -18.40 9.17 -21.48
C GLU A 5 -17.20 8.38 -20.97
N VAL A 6 -16.45 8.94 -20.03
CA VAL A 6 -15.27 8.29 -19.43
C VAL A 6 -15.67 7.03 -18.67
N TYR A 7 -16.73 7.08 -17.86
CA TYR A 7 -17.18 5.93 -17.10
C TYR A 7 -17.75 4.82 -18.00
N ASP A 8 -18.47 5.18 -19.06
CA ASP A 8 -19.00 4.23 -20.03
C ASP A 8 -17.85 3.55 -20.80
N PHE A 9 -16.83 4.31 -21.20
CA PHE A 9 -15.62 3.78 -21.81
C PHE A 9 -14.91 2.79 -20.88
N LEU A 10 -14.57 3.20 -19.65
CA LEU A 10 -13.86 2.34 -18.69
C LEU A 10 -14.66 1.06 -18.37
N SER A 11 -15.97 1.18 -18.15
CA SER A 11 -16.85 0.04 -17.93
C SER A 11 -16.85 -0.94 -19.12
N SER A 12 -16.94 -0.41 -20.34
CA SER A 12 -16.95 -1.23 -21.56
C SER A 12 -15.61 -1.96 -21.79
N VAL A 13 -14.49 -1.28 -21.55
CA VAL A 13 -13.14 -1.82 -21.68
C VAL A 13 -12.87 -2.88 -20.61
N SER A 14 -13.25 -2.60 -19.36
CA SER A 14 -13.15 -3.57 -18.27
C SER A 14 -13.91 -4.86 -18.60
N ASN A 15 -15.15 -4.75 -19.10
CA ASN A 15 -15.92 -5.92 -19.51
C ASN A 15 -15.28 -6.68 -20.68
N LYS A 16 -14.74 -5.96 -21.67
CA LYS A 16 -14.10 -6.57 -22.85
C LYS A 16 -12.85 -7.38 -22.49
N TYR A 17 -12.04 -6.89 -21.55
CA TYR A 17 -10.76 -7.50 -21.17
C TYR A 17 -10.80 -8.28 -19.85
N GLY A 18 -11.97 -8.47 -19.25
CA GLY A 18 -12.12 -9.25 -18.01
C GLY A 18 -11.56 -8.57 -16.76
N LEU A 19 -11.54 -7.24 -16.73
CA LEU A 19 -11.05 -6.46 -15.59
C LEU A 19 -12.19 -6.12 -14.62
N GLY A 20 -11.87 -6.02 -13.33
CA GLY A 20 -12.80 -5.47 -12.35
C GLY A 20 -13.09 -3.98 -12.63
N PHE A 21 -14.32 -3.53 -12.34
CA PHE A 21 -14.69 -2.12 -12.44
C PHE A 21 -15.42 -1.66 -11.17
N TRP A 22 -14.73 -0.86 -10.36
CA TRP A 22 -15.33 -0.18 -9.22
C TRP A 22 -16.05 1.08 -9.68
N LYS A 23 -17.37 1.12 -9.50
CA LYS A 23 -18.23 2.21 -10.01
C LYS A 23 -17.96 3.52 -9.27
N PRO A 24 -18.21 4.69 -9.91
CA PRO A 24 -18.15 5.97 -9.23
C PRO A 24 -18.96 5.98 -7.93
N GLY A 25 -18.36 6.48 -6.85
CA GLY A 25 -18.94 6.44 -5.51
C GLY A 25 -18.59 5.21 -4.68
N SER A 26 -17.81 4.26 -5.21
CA SER A 26 -17.33 3.10 -4.46
C SER A 26 -16.36 3.45 -3.33
N GLY A 27 -15.48 4.43 -3.56
CA GLY A 27 -14.41 4.80 -2.64
C GLY A 27 -13.10 5.11 -3.36
N ILE A 28 -12.11 5.55 -2.60
CA ILE A 28 -10.77 5.86 -3.11
C ILE A 28 -10.00 4.56 -3.33
N ILE A 29 -9.22 4.49 -4.41
CA ILE A 29 -8.51 3.29 -4.87
C ILE A 29 -7.73 2.60 -3.74
N HIS A 30 -6.93 3.33 -2.96
CA HIS A 30 -6.11 2.71 -1.92
C HIS A 30 -6.92 2.13 -0.77
N GLN A 31 -8.06 2.74 -0.42
CA GLN A 31 -8.95 2.21 0.62
C GLN A 31 -9.60 0.92 0.14
N ILE A 32 -10.12 0.93 -1.08
CA ILE A 32 -10.69 -0.27 -1.72
C ILE A 32 -9.66 -1.39 -1.81
N VAL A 33 -8.43 -1.08 -2.22
CA VAL A 33 -7.30 -2.01 -2.23
C VAL A 33 -7.03 -2.55 -0.83
N PHE A 34 -6.93 -1.70 0.18
CA PHE A 34 -6.61 -2.12 1.55
C PHE A 34 -7.69 -3.04 2.15
N GLU A 35 -8.97 -2.74 1.89
CA GLU A 35 -10.12 -3.48 2.40
C GLU A 35 -10.39 -4.80 1.68
N ASN A 36 -10.02 -4.93 0.40
CA ASN A 36 -10.45 -6.05 -0.44
C ASN A 36 -9.31 -6.85 -1.07
N TYR A 37 -8.17 -6.22 -1.40
CA TYR A 37 -7.17 -6.79 -2.30
C TYR A 37 -5.78 -6.96 -1.68
N ALA A 38 -5.39 -6.09 -0.75
CA ALA A 38 -4.11 -6.19 -0.08
C ALA A 38 -4.08 -7.39 0.90
N TYR A 39 -2.92 -8.02 1.03
CA TYR A 39 -2.65 -9.05 2.02
C TYR A 39 -1.13 -9.22 2.22
N PRO A 40 -0.69 -9.82 3.33
CA PRO A 40 0.73 -10.03 3.60
C PRO A 40 1.42 -10.87 2.52
N GLY A 41 2.56 -10.40 2.02
CA GLY A 41 3.33 -11.07 0.96
C GLY A 41 2.84 -10.78 -0.48
N LEU A 42 1.78 -10.00 -0.66
CA LEU A 42 1.33 -9.55 -1.98
C LEU A 42 2.38 -8.64 -2.63
N LEU A 43 2.73 -8.91 -3.89
CA LEU A 43 3.33 -7.93 -4.79
C LEU A 43 2.24 -7.31 -5.66
N LEU A 44 2.01 -6.00 -5.53
CA LEU A 44 1.01 -5.26 -6.29
C LEU A 44 1.65 -4.02 -6.91
N ILE A 45 1.37 -3.79 -8.19
CA ILE A 45 1.64 -2.51 -8.86
C ILE A 45 0.33 -1.78 -9.11
N GLY A 46 0.36 -0.46 -9.04
CA GLY A 46 -0.81 0.39 -9.31
C GLY A 46 -0.39 1.69 -9.96
N THR A 47 -1.22 2.18 -10.89
CA THR A 47 -0.97 3.42 -11.63
C THR A 47 -1.29 4.67 -10.81
N ASP A 48 -0.71 4.73 -9.61
CA ASP A 48 -0.88 5.81 -8.63
C ASP A 48 0.30 5.80 -7.64
N SER A 49 0.79 6.99 -7.27
CA SER A 49 1.95 7.16 -6.37
C SER A 49 1.71 6.64 -4.95
N HIS A 50 0.47 6.64 -4.47
CA HIS A 50 0.12 6.27 -3.10
C HIS A 50 -0.29 4.79 -2.96
N THR A 51 -0.09 4.00 -4.03
CA THR A 51 -0.13 2.53 -4.00
C THR A 51 0.60 1.90 -2.80
N PRO A 52 1.75 2.44 -2.30
CA PRO A 52 2.41 2.00 -1.07
C PRO A 52 1.53 1.87 0.17
N ASN A 53 0.35 2.50 0.21
CA ASN A 53 -0.66 2.30 1.27
C ASN A 53 -0.88 0.82 1.63
N GLY A 54 -0.88 -0.09 0.64
CA GLY A 54 -1.07 -1.53 0.86
C GLY A 54 0.03 -2.19 1.70
N GLY A 55 1.21 -1.59 1.83
CA GLY A 55 2.29 -2.10 2.68
C GLY A 55 1.97 -2.08 4.17
N GLY A 56 0.96 -1.30 4.59
CA GLY A 56 0.41 -1.39 5.95
C GLY A 56 -0.32 -2.69 6.27
N LEU A 57 -0.54 -3.54 5.25
CA LEU A 57 -1.06 -4.89 5.38
C LEU A 57 -0.02 -5.93 4.93
N GLY A 58 1.27 -5.60 5.04
CA GLY A 58 2.39 -6.52 4.83
C GLY A 58 2.69 -6.86 3.37
N GLY A 59 2.13 -6.10 2.42
CA GLY A 59 2.45 -6.24 1.00
C GLY A 59 3.66 -5.40 0.58
N ILE A 60 4.13 -5.66 -0.64
CA ILE A 60 4.98 -4.76 -1.42
C ILE A 60 4.08 -4.16 -2.50
N CYS A 61 3.69 -2.90 -2.31
CA CYS A 61 2.76 -2.22 -3.19
C CYS A 61 3.44 -1.01 -3.82
N ILE A 62 3.66 -1.00 -5.13
CA ILE A 62 4.51 -0.01 -5.82
C ILE A 62 3.69 0.81 -6.81
N GLY A 63 3.87 2.13 -6.77
CA GLY A 63 3.30 3.05 -7.75
C GLY A 63 4.11 3.01 -9.05
N VAL A 64 3.42 2.90 -10.19
CA VAL A 64 4.05 2.79 -11.52
C VAL A 64 3.36 3.65 -12.57
N GLY A 65 3.96 3.78 -13.75
CA GLY A 65 3.31 4.41 -14.90
C GLY A 65 2.27 3.49 -15.56
N GLY A 66 1.45 4.06 -16.46
CA GLY A 66 0.47 3.27 -17.21
C GLY A 66 1.10 2.20 -18.12
N ALA A 67 2.31 2.45 -18.64
CA ALA A 67 3.03 1.50 -19.49
C ALA A 67 3.44 0.23 -18.71
N ASP A 68 4.00 0.38 -17.51
CA ASP A 68 4.38 -0.74 -16.65
C ASP A 68 3.19 -1.63 -16.28
N ALA A 69 2.02 -1.00 -16.05
CA ALA A 69 0.79 -1.74 -15.79
C ALA A 69 0.34 -2.55 -17.01
N VAL A 70 0.48 -2.00 -18.22
CA VAL A 70 0.18 -2.71 -19.47
C VAL A 70 1.12 -3.90 -19.65
N ASP A 71 2.41 -3.77 -19.33
CA ASP A 71 3.37 -4.88 -19.43
C ASP A 71 2.93 -6.06 -18.57
N VAL A 72 2.62 -5.84 -17.29
CA VAL A 72 2.14 -6.91 -16.39
C VAL A 72 0.80 -7.46 -16.85
N MET A 73 -0.12 -6.61 -17.31
CA MET A 73 -1.42 -7.05 -17.86
C MET A 73 -1.26 -7.89 -19.14
N ALA A 74 -0.21 -7.65 -19.92
CA ALA A 74 0.14 -8.42 -21.11
C ALA A 74 0.92 -9.71 -20.80
N GLY A 75 1.24 -9.97 -19.52
CA GLY A 75 2.04 -11.11 -19.08
C GLY A 75 3.55 -10.93 -19.33
N LEU A 76 4.00 -9.69 -19.56
CA LEU A 76 5.41 -9.36 -19.71
C LEU A 76 6.06 -9.17 -18.32
N PRO A 77 7.35 -9.51 -18.17
CA PRO A 77 8.09 -9.19 -16.96
C PRO A 77 8.14 -7.68 -16.74
N TRP A 78 7.87 -7.25 -15.51
CA TRP A 78 8.08 -5.88 -15.08
C TRP A 78 9.46 -5.73 -14.45
N GLU A 79 10.21 -4.72 -14.89
CA GLU A 79 11.54 -4.43 -14.38
C GLU A 79 11.49 -3.43 -13.23
N LEU A 80 12.22 -3.74 -12.17
CA LEU A 80 12.41 -2.85 -11.04
C LEU A 80 13.91 -2.80 -10.70
N LYS A 81 14.47 -1.59 -10.64
CA LYS A 81 15.81 -1.40 -10.09
C LYS A 81 15.83 -1.93 -8.67
N CYS A 82 16.77 -2.84 -8.38
CA CYS A 82 16.88 -3.46 -7.06
C CYS A 82 16.99 -2.37 -5.97
N PRO A 83 15.98 -2.25 -5.09
CA PRO A 83 15.92 -1.15 -4.14
C PRO A 83 16.87 -1.39 -2.97
N LYS A 84 17.41 -0.31 -2.41
CA LYS A 84 18.03 -0.34 -1.08
C LYS A 84 16.96 -0.51 -0.01
N ILE A 85 17.37 -0.86 1.20
CA ILE A 85 16.46 -0.92 2.36
C ILE A 85 16.84 0.18 3.35
N ILE A 86 15.85 0.99 3.76
CA ILE A 86 15.96 1.93 4.87
C ILE A 86 15.15 1.37 6.02
N GLY A 87 15.84 0.95 7.09
CA GLY A 87 15.19 0.47 8.31
C GLY A 87 14.74 1.62 9.21
N VAL A 88 13.45 1.68 9.53
CA VAL A 88 12.90 2.59 10.56
C VAL A 88 12.59 1.78 11.81
N TYR A 89 13.46 1.89 12.81
CA TYR A 89 13.29 1.21 14.09
C TYR A 89 12.32 1.99 15.00
N LEU A 90 11.15 1.41 15.25
CA LEU A 90 10.12 1.93 16.13
C LEU A 90 10.23 1.30 17.52
N HIS A 91 10.32 2.13 18.55
CA HIS A 91 10.33 1.72 19.95
C HIS A 91 9.38 2.59 20.78
N GLY A 92 8.94 2.04 21.93
CA GLY A 92 7.90 2.65 22.74
C GLY A 92 6.51 2.47 22.12
N GLU A 93 5.54 3.27 22.58
CA GLU A 93 4.14 3.18 22.19
C GLU A 93 3.57 4.57 21.88
N ILE A 94 2.65 4.64 20.91
CA ILE A 94 1.90 5.87 20.62
C ILE A 94 1.00 6.20 21.82
N SER A 95 1.03 7.45 22.30
CA SER A 95 0.22 7.88 23.43
C SER A 95 -0.31 9.32 23.29
N GLY A 96 -1.38 9.61 24.03
CA GLY A 96 -2.03 10.92 24.06
C GLY A 96 -2.63 11.30 22.72
N TRP A 97 -2.24 12.47 22.21
CA TRP A 97 -2.70 13.02 20.92
C TRP A 97 -1.88 12.53 19.71
N THR A 98 -0.77 11.83 19.97
CA THR A 98 0.09 11.32 18.90
C THR A 98 -0.67 10.26 18.11
N SER A 99 -0.51 10.27 16.80
CA SER A 99 -1.17 9.36 15.86
C SER A 99 -0.14 8.67 14.94
N PRO A 100 -0.52 7.61 14.21
CA PRO A 100 0.34 7.02 13.19
C PRO A 100 0.83 8.03 12.14
N LYS A 101 0.03 9.07 11.85
CA LYS A 101 0.42 10.13 10.92
C LYS A 101 1.67 10.89 11.38
N ASP A 102 1.84 11.08 12.69
CA ASP A 102 2.97 11.81 13.24
C ASP A 102 4.30 11.05 13.07
N ILE A 103 4.25 9.72 12.98
CA ILE A 103 5.42 8.89 12.69
C ILE A 103 5.95 9.21 11.30
N ILE A 104 5.10 9.16 10.26
CA ILE A 104 5.56 9.45 8.90
C ILE A 104 5.91 10.92 8.72
N LEU A 105 5.24 11.85 9.40
CA LEU A 105 5.68 13.26 9.42
C LEU A 105 7.08 13.43 10.02
N ARG A 106 7.39 12.69 11.09
CA ARG A 106 8.74 12.69 11.69
C ARG A 106 9.78 12.08 10.76
N VAL A 107 9.48 10.94 10.14
CA VAL A 107 10.36 10.28 9.16
C VAL A 107 10.59 11.19 7.95
N ALA A 108 9.55 11.83 7.43
CA ALA A 108 9.65 12.77 6.32
C ALA A 108 10.52 13.97 6.65
N LYS A 109 10.44 14.49 7.89
CA LYS A 109 11.34 15.55 8.38
C LYS A 109 12.80 15.08 8.46
N MET A 110 13.05 13.81 8.75
CA MET A 110 14.42 13.26 8.87
C MET A 110 15.05 12.96 7.51
N LEU A 111 14.29 12.34 6.61
CA LEU A 111 14.77 11.90 5.30
C LEU A 111 14.65 12.99 4.24
N THR A 112 13.74 13.96 4.41
CA THR A 112 13.35 14.95 3.40
C THR A 112 12.77 14.31 2.13
N VAL A 113 12.34 15.12 1.18
CA VAL A 113 11.62 14.66 -0.02
C VAL A 113 12.43 13.78 -0.98
N LYS A 114 13.75 13.66 -0.80
CA LYS A 114 14.64 12.84 -1.62
C LYS A 114 15.32 11.70 -0.86
N GLY A 115 15.09 11.58 0.44
CA GLY A 115 15.84 10.62 1.26
C GLY A 115 15.45 9.16 1.05
N GLY A 116 14.28 8.89 0.47
CA GLY A 116 13.80 7.55 0.16
C GLY A 116 14.05 7.09 -1.28
N THR A 117 14.60 7.94 -2.16
CA THR A 117 14.79 7.59 -3.58
C THR A 117 15.58 6.28 -3.76
N ASP A 118 15.06 5.39 -4.61
CA ASP A 118 15.58 4.04 -4.88
C ASP A 118 15.63 3.10 -3.66
N ALA A 119 14.83 3.36 -2.62
CA ALA A 119 14.76 2.53 -1.43
C ALA A 119 13.33 2.11 -1.05
N ILE A 120 13.22 0.94 -0.45
CA ILE A 120 12.05 0.52 0.32
C ILE A 120 12.27 0.90 1.78
N ILE A 121 11.25 1.49 2.40
CA ILE A 121 11.26 1.78 3.83
C ILE A 121 10.63 0.60 4.57
N GLU A 122 11.41 -0.05 5.41
CA GLU A 122 10.97 -1.17 6.22
C GLU A 122 10.86 -0.73 7.68
N TYR A 123 9.64 -0.80 8.22
CA TYR A 123 9.39 -0.47 9.62
C TYR A 123 9.55 -1.71 10.49
N HIS A 124 10.34 -1.63 11.55
CA HIS A 124 10.60 -2.76 12.43
C HIS A 124 10.77 -2.33 13.89
N GLY A 125 10.88 -3.30 14.81
CA GLY A 125 11.04 -3.05 16.24
C GLY A 125 9.74 -3.17 17.04
N PRO A 126 9.84 -3.14 18.38
CA PRO A 126 8.71 -3.46 19.27
C PRO A 126 7.55 -2.46 19.16
N GLY A 127 7.81 -1.22 18.76
CA GLY A 127 6.79 -0.19 18.65
C GLY A 127 5.78 -0.45 17.51
N VAL A 128 6.11 -1.32 16.56
CA VAL A 128 5.19 -1.70 15.46
C VAL A 128 3.87 -2.27 16.00
N GLU A 129 3.93 -3.09 17.06
CA GLU A 129 2.73 -3.73 17.65
C GLU A 129 1.75 -2.73 18.28
N SER A 130 2.20 -1.49 18.55
CA SER A 130 1.35 -0.41 19.07
C SER A 130 0.49 0.28 18.01
N ILE A 131 0.72 -0.01 16.72
CA ILE A 131 0.09 0.69 15.59
C ILE A 131 -1.04 -0.16 15.03
N SER A 132 -2.20 0.44 14.77
CA SER A 132 -3.29 -0.26 14.07
C SER A 132 -2.90 -0.55 12.61
N CYS A 133 -3.50 -1.57 12.01
CA CYS A 133 -3.22 -1.92 10.61
C CYS A 133 -3.49 -0.75 9.63
N THR A 134 -4.60 -0.02 9.79
CA THR A 134 -4.88 1.18 8.99
C THR A 134 -3.93 2.35 9.30
N GLY A 135 -3.40 2.41 10.53
CA GLY A 135 -2.34 3.34 10.91
C GLY A 135 -1.02 3.05 10.21
N MET A 136 -0.65 1.76 10.09
CA MET A 136 0.48 1.33 9.27
C MET A 136 0.26 1.71 7.80
N GLY A 137 -0.96 1.54 7.28
CA GLY A 137 -1.32 1.98 5.92
C GLY A 137 -1.11 3.48 5.72
N THR A 138 -1.53 4.31 6.69
CA THR A 138 -1.29 5.76 6.70
C THR A 138 0.20 6.11 6.63
N ILE A 139 1.03 5.38 7.38
CA ILE A 139 2.48 5.59 7.40
C ILE A 139 3.09 5.21 6.04
N CYS A 140 2.74 4.04 5.50
CA CYS A 140 3.26 3.60 4.22
C CYS A 140 2.83 4.51 3.06
N ASN A 141 1.57 4.95 3.08
CA ASN A 141 0.98 5.84 2.09
C ASN A 141 1.82 7.11 1.90
N MET A 142 2.11 7.82 3.00
CA MET A 142 2.87 9.07 2.94
C MET A 142 4.40 8.86 2.82
N GLY A 143 4.85 7.61 2.67
CA GLY A 143 6.23 7.30 2.25
C GLY A 143 6.50 7.73 0.80
N ALA A 144 5.46 7.90 -0.01
CA ALA A 144 5.57 8.39 -1.39
C ALA A 144 6.20 9.80 -1.44
N GLU A 145 5.88 10.67 -0.48
CA GLU A 145 6.34 12.07 -0.40
C GLU A 145 7.85 12.21 -0.15
N ILE A 146 8.52 11.13 0.27
CA ILE A 146 9.98 11.08 0.43
C ILE A 146 10.70 10.32 -0.68
N GLY A 147 9.96 9.95 -1.73
CA GLY A 147 10.49 9.31 -2.92
C GLY A 147 10.80 7.82 -2.73
N ALA A 148 10.28 7.19 -1.69
CA ALA A 148 10.43 5.75 -1.48
C ALA A 148 9.77 4.96 -2.63
N THR A 149 10.41 3.88 -3.07
CA THR A 149 9.83 2.94 -4.04
C THR A 149 8.54 2.33 -3.49
N THR A 150 8.58 1.95 -2.21
CA THR A 150 7.40 1.63 -1.39
C THR A 150 7.81 1.61 0.09
N SER A 151 6.85 1.35 0.96
CA SER A 151 7.02 1.23 2.40
C SER A 151 6.26 0.00 2.87
N THR A 152 6.82 -0.76 3.82
CA THR A 152 6.16 -1.98 4.32
C THR A 152 6.37 -2.21 5.81
N PHE A 153 5.43 -2.92 6.41
CA PHE A 153 5.49 -3.42 7.78
C PHE A 153 5.53 -4.95 7.79
N PRO A 154 6.20 -5.57 8.78
CA PRO A 154 6.11 -7.01 8.97
C PRO A 154 4.69 -7.41 9.34
N PHE A 155 4.33 -8.67 9.06
CA PHE A 155 3.04 -9.21 9.48
C PHE A 155 2.87 -9.12 11.00
N THR A 156 1.76 -8.53 11.44
CA THR A 156 1.44 -8.34 12.86
C THR A 156 0.05 -8.88 13.19
N LYS A 157 -0.23 -9.06 14.49
CA LYS A 157 -1.56 -9.46 14.95
C LYS A 157 -2.64 -8.45 14.55
N LYS A 158 -2.31 -7.17 14.44
CA LYS A 158 -3.23 -6.12 13.99
C LYS A 158 -3.67 -6.29 12.53
N MET A 159 -2.79 -6.82 11.67
CA MET A 159 -3.16 -7.20 10.31
C MET A 159 -4.09 -8.42 10.30
N GLU A 160 -3.84 -9.42 11.16
CA GLU A 160 -4.73 -10.58 11.32
C GLU A 160 -6.14 -10.14 11.75
N GLU A 161 -6.25 -9.30 12.77
CA GLU A 161 -7.51 -8.72 13.26
C GLU A 161 -8.25 -7.97 12.14
N TYR A 162 -7.52 -7.18 11.33
CA TYR A 162 -8.09 -6.43 10.21
C TYR A 162 -8.60 -7.32 9.07
N LEU A 163 -7.84 -8.35 8.68
CA LEU A 163 -8.26 -9.33 7.68
C LEU A 163 -9.54 -10.04 8.12
N ILE A 164 -9.66 -10.42 9.40
CA ILE A 164 -10.87 -11.03 9.94
C ILE A 164 -12.05 -10.05 9.88
N ALA A 165 -11.86 -8.81 10.34
CA ALA A 165 -12.91 -7.79 10.37
C ALA A 165 -13.45 -7.44 8.97
N THR A 166 -12.64 -7.62 7.94
CA THR A 166 -13.01 -7.39 6.52
C THR A 166 -13.43 -8.67 5.78
N GLY A 167 -13.74 -9.75 6.50
CA GLY A 167 -14.26 -10.99 5.91
C GLY A 167 -13.22 -11.85 5.20
N ARG A 168 -11.93 -11.59 5.39
CA ARG A 168 -10.80 -12.24 4.70
C ARG A 168 -10.02 -13.21 5.61
N SER A 169 -10.71 -13.88 6.54
CA SER A 169 -10.08 -14.82 7.50
C SER A 169 -9.29 -15.96 6.86
N GLY A 170 -9.63 -16.35 5.62
CA GLY A 170 -8.89 -17.36 4.84
C GLY A 170 -7.44 -16.97 4.52
N MET A 171 -7.17 -15.66 4.36
CA MET A 171 -5.83 -15.14 4.02
C MET A 171 -4.83 -15.27 5.18
N ARG A 172 -5.32 -15.51 6.41
CA ARG A 172 -4.50 -15.76 7.60
C ARG A 172 -3.52 -16.92 7.40
N LYS A 173 -3.93 -17.99 6.70
CA LYS A 173 -3.10 -19.20 6.54
C LYS A 173 -1.87 -18.94 5.65
N ILE A 174 -2.01 -18.06 4.67
CA ILE A 174 -0.94 -17.70 3.73
C ILE A 174 0.06 -16.75 4.40
N SER A 175 -0.43 -15.92 5.33
CA SER A 175 0.35 -14.85 5.98
C SER A 175 1.25 -15.33 7.14
N LYS A 176 1.18 -16.61 7.52
CA LYS A 176 1.97 -17.23 8.62
C LYS A 176 3.12 -18.11 8.11
N LEU A 177 3.29 -18.22 6.79
CA LEU A 177 4.42 -18.89 6.14
C LEU A 177 5.59 -17.92 6.04
#